data_AF-A0A1R4EZ79-F1
#
_entry.id   AF-A0A1R4EZ79-F1
#
_cell.length_a   1.000
_cell.length_b   1.000
_cell.length_c   1.000
_cell.angle_alpha   90.00
_cell.angle_beta   90.00
_cell.angle_gamma   90.00
#
_symmetry.space_group_name_H-M   'P 1'
#
loop_
_entity.id
_entity.type
_entity.pdbx_description
1 polymer ?
#
loop_
_entity_poly.entity_id
_entity_poly.type
_entity_poly.pdbx_seq_one_letter_code
_entity_poly.pdbx_strand_id
1 'polypeptide(L)'
;MFTEIIDGDVEAVRRRLEGKPAEATALAAKTPKKYAGQSTLQVAYRHGQFEIAALLLEAGADPNFIEHSEREPWAMPVLHHAIMAAVQRSRWLAPTWREEDPWRFRNTAERADDAFAALEHLLDSGADVGVTDSYGNTSLARATLDARQILPSYHHNDPDWVDPKPLNPELVEDLRRIFDTLVSHGADLDHVDPRSGDKTLADFYGPEPVTQFLRA
;
A
#
# COMPACT_ATOMS: atom_id res chain seq x y z
N MET A 1 7.74 -0.85 -22.06
CA MET A 1 7.70 -0.16 -20.77
C MET A 1 7.20 -1.09 -19.68
N PHE A 2 5.98 -1.64 -19.77
CA PHE A 2 5.41 -2.49 -18.71
C PHE A 2 6.20 -3.77 -18.41
N THR A 3 6.73 -4.45 -19.41
CA THR A 3 7.57 -5.64 -19.19
C THR A 3 8.83 -5.28 -18.42
N GLU A 4 9.51 -4.22 -18.85
CA GLU A 4 10.72 -3.69 -18.22
C GLU A 4 10.47 -3.26 -16.77
N ILE A 5 9.31 -2.62 -16.50
CA ILE A 5 8.88 -2.31 -15.13
C ILE A 5 8.71 -3.59 -14.32
N ILE A 6 7.94 -4.57 -14.82
CA ILE A 6 7.66 -5.82 -14.09
C ILE A 6 8.96 -6.57 -13.76
N ASP A 7 9.87 -6.63 -14.72
CA ASP A 7 11.15 -7.32 -14.58
C ASP A 7 12.17 -6.55 -13.74
N GLY A 8 11.91 -5.26 -13.46
CA GLY A 8 12.81 -4.40 -12.69
C GLY A 8 14.04 -3.92 -13.48
N ASP A 9 13.95 -3.84 -14.81
CA ASP A 9 15.05 -3.37 -15.65
C ASP A 9 15.11 -1.82 -15.65
N VAL A 10 15.69 -1.28 -14.60
CA VAL A 10 15.85 0.17 -14.37
C VAL A 10 16.54 0.84 -15.56
N GLU A 11 17.62 0.25 -16.09
CA GLU A 11 18.38 0.84 -17.19
C GLU A 11 17.61 0.84 -18.51
N ALA A 12 16.81 -0.19 -18.79
CA ALA A 12 15.91 -0.18 -19.94
C ALA A 12 14.81 0.88 -19.79
N VAL A 13 14.23 1.03 -18.59
CA VAL A 13 13.24 2.08 -18.34
C VAL A 13 13.86 3.47 -18.51
N ARG A 14 15.04 3.73 -17.91
CA ARG A 14 15.74 5.02 -18.01
C ARG A 14 16.01 5.41 -19.46
N ARG A 15 16.65 4.52 -20.24
CA ARG A 15 16.92 4.77 -21.68
C ARG A 15 15.65 5.04 -22.48
N ARG A 16 14.56 4.37 -22.13
CA ARG A 16 13.27 4.53 -22.80
C ARG A 16 12.63 5.87 -22.49
N LEU A 17 12.71 6.33 -21.24
CA LEU A 17 12.23 7.65 -20.81
C LEU A 17 13.08 8.79 -21.39
N GLU A 18 14.41 8.63 -21.51
CA GLU A 18 15.28 9.62 -22.19
C GLU A 18 14.86 9.89 -23.63
N GLY A 19 14.49 8.84 -24.38
CA GLY A 19 14.04 8.98 -25.76
C GLY A 19 12.55 9.35 -25.91
N LYS A 20 11.71 8.96 -24.95
CA LYS A 20 10.25 9.13 -24.99
C LYS A 20 9.66 9.38 -23.59
N PRO A 21 9.80 10.59 -23.03
CA PRO A 21 9.31 10.90 -21.67
C PRO A 21 7.82 10.64 -21.49
N ALA A 22 7.01 10.85 -22.54
CA ALA A 22 5.57 10.59 -22.52
C ALA A 22 5.18 9.12 -22.23
N GLU A 23 6.11 8.18 -22.33
CA GLU A 23 5.86 6.79 -21.91
C GLU A 23 5.74 6.66 -20.38
N ALA A 24 6.17 7.66 -19.60
CA ALA A 24 5.96 7.71 -18.16
C ALA A 24 4.48 7.73 -17.76
N THR A 25 3.59 8.22 -18.62
CA THR A 25 2.14 8.27 -18.37
C THR A 25 1.38 7.18 -19.13
N ALA A 26 2.08 6.15 -19.64
CA ALA A 26 1.44 5.09 -20.39
C ALA A 26 0.47 4.27 -19.52
N LEU A 27 -0.62 3.80 -20.13
CA LEU A 27 -1.60 2.93 -19.49
C LEU A 27 -1.48 1.51 -20.04
N ALA A 28 -1.55 0.52 -19.16
CA ALA A 28 -1.47 -0.87 -19.53
C ALA A 28 -2.68 -1.27 -20.39
N ALA A 29 -2.41 -2.01 -21.45
CA ALA A 29 -3.42 -2.50 -22.37
C ALA A 29 -4.43 -3.42 -21.67
N LYS A 30 -5.57 -3.69 -22.32
CA LYS A 30 -6.62 -4.57 -21.78
C LYS A 30 -6.16 -5.99 -21.43
N THR A 31 -5.02 -6.42 -21.97
CA THR A 31 -4.42 -7.73 -21.73
C THR A 31 -2.96 -7.58 -21.27
N PRO A 32 -2.53 -8.28 -20.20
CA PRO A 32 -3.33 -9.16 -19.34
C PRO A 32 -4.32 -8.38 -18.46
N LYS A 33 -5.51 -8.94 -18.24
CA LYS A 33 -6.62 -8.27 -17.53
C LYS A 33 -6.21 -7.70 -16.17
N LYS A 34 -5.30 -8.36 -15.45
CA LYS A 34 -4.83 -7.93 -14.11
C LYS A 34 -4.13 -6.58 -14.07
N TYR A 35 -3.69 -6.03 -15.19
CA TYR A 35 -3.08 -4.70 -15.28
C TYR A 35 -3.91 -3.77 -16.16
N ALA A 36 -5.11 -4.16 -16.60
CA ALA A 36 -5.86 -3.39 -17.57
C ALA A 36 -6.19 -1.99 -17.03
N GLY A 37 -5.72 -0.96 -17.73
CA GLY A 37 -5.98 0.43 -17.35
C GLY A 37 -5.05 1.00 -16.28
N GLN A 38 -4.13 0.21 -15.73
CA GLN A 38 -3.16 0.69 -14.73
C GLN A 38 -2.12 1.60 -15.38
N SER A 39 -1.71 2.66 -14.69
CA SER A 39 -0.55 3.44 -15.11
C SER A 39 0.74 2.65 -14.89
N THR A 40 1.80 3.03 -15.61
CA THR A 40 3.19 2.60 -15.33
C THR A 40 3.55 2.73 -13.85
N LEU A 41 3.14 3.83 -13.19
CA LEU A 41 3.42 4.09 -11.78
C LEU A 41 2.71 3.10 -10.85
N GLN A 42 1.42 2.81 -11.10
CA GLN A 42 0.68 1.77 -10.36
C GLN A 42 1.32 0.38 -10.50
N VAL A 43 1.79 0.04 -11.72
CA VAL A 43 2.48 -1.22 -11.98
C VAL A 43 3.83 -1.27 -11.25
N ALA A 44 4.58 -0.16 -11.22
CA ALA A 44 5.85 -0.08 -10.50
C ALA A 44 5.66 -0.33 -9.00
N TYR A 45 4.71 0.34 -8.34
CA TYR A 45 4.40 0.10 -6.92
C TYR A 45 3.93 -1.33 -6.66
N ARG A 46 3.06 -1.88 -7.52
CA ARG A 46 2.54 -3.25 -7.39
C ARG A 46 3.65 -4.31 -7.39
N HIS A 47 4.71 -4.11 -8.17
CA HIS A 47 5.86 -5.02 -8.21
C HIS A 47 6.96 -4.62 -7.22
N GLY A 48 6.81 -3.48 -6.52
CA GLY A 48 7.78 -2.91 -5.61
C GLY A 48 9.08 -2.49 -6.30
N GLN A 49 8.93 -1.90 -7.48
CA GLN A 49 10.00 -1.40 -8.34
C GLN A 49 10.18 0.09 -8.06
N PHE A 50 10.66 0.40 -6.86
CA PHE A 50 10.60 1.76 -6.30
C PHE A 50 11.55 2.75 -6.98
N GLU A 51 12.74 2.30 -7.39
CA GLU A 51 13.64 3.13 -8.21
C GLU A 51 12.99 3.50 -9.56
N ILE A 52 12.27 2.55 -10.16
CA ILE A 52 11.50 2.81 -11.39
C ILE A 52 10.33 3.76 -11.10
N ALA A 53 9.65 3.63 -9.96
CA ALA A 53 8.59 4.56 -9.57
C ALA A 53 9.11 6.00 -9.45
N ALA A 54 10.29 6.21 -8.85
CA ALA A 54 10.95 7.51 -8.77
C ALA A 54 11.26 8.07 -10.17
N LEU A 55 11.86 7.27 -11.07
CA LEU A 55 12.12 7.69 -12.46
C LEU A 55 10.85 8.08 -13.21
N LEU A 56 9.74 7.37 -12.97
CA LEU A 56 8.45 7.67 -13.58
C LEU A 56 7.87 9.00 -13.07
N LEU A 57 7.96 9.27 -11.76
CA LEU A 57 7.54 10.53 -11.15
C LEU A 57 8.36 11.71 -11.70
N GLU A 58 9.69 11.57 -11.75
CA GLU A 58 10.60 12.57 -12.35
C GLU A 58 10.26 12.84 -13.82
N ALA A 59 9.80 11.83 -14.55
CA ALA A 59 9.38 11.94 -15.94
C ALA A 59 7.92 12.41 -16.12
N GLY A 60 7.23 12.80 -15.04
CA GLY A 60 5.91 13.41 -15.08
C GLY A 60 4.74 12.42 -15.02
N ALA A 61 4.95 11.21 -14.48
CA ALA A 61 3.84 10.32 -14.12
C ALA A 61 2.93 11.00 -13.08
N ASP A 62 1.61 10.91 -13.28
CA ASP A 62 0.63 11.51 -12.38
C ASP A 62 0.53 10.70 -11.06
N PRO A 63 0.91 11.28 -9.90
CA PRO A 63 0.83 10.61 -8.60
C PRO A 63 -0.63 10.39 -8.13
N ASN A 64 -1.60 11.07 -8.77
CA ASN A 64 -3.03 11.00 -8.45
C ASN A 64 -3.84 10.19 -9.46
N PHE A 65 -3.18 9.46 -10.36
CA PHE A 65 -3.87 8.63 -11.34
C PHE A 65 -4.75 7.56 -10.65
N ILE A 66 -5.94 7.34 -11.19
CA ILE A 66 -6.89 6.30 -10.79
C ILE A 66 -7.33 5.56 -12.06
N GLU A 67 -7.37 4.23 -12.05
CA GLU A 67 -7.91 3.49 -13.19
C GLU A 67 -9.40 3.83 -13.41
N HIS A 68 -9.87 3.77 -14.65
CA HIS A 68 -11.29 3.94 -14.91
C HIS A 68 -12.09 2.71 -14.46
N SER A 69 -13.10 2.92 -13.61
CA SER A 69 -13.97 1.89 -13.04
C SER A 69 -14.72 1.03 -14.08
N GLU A 70 -14.94 1.56 -15.29
CA GLU A 70 -15.54 0.80 -16.41
C GLU A 70 -14.64 -0.35 -16.91
N ARG A 71 -13.33 -0.25 -16.68
CA ARG A 71 -12.34 -1.23 -17.13
C ARG A 71 -11.83 -2.11 -15.99
N GLU A 72 -11.83 -1.58 -14.77
CA GLU A 72 -11.41 -2.28 -13.55
C GLU A 72 -12.49 -2.08 -12.46
N PRO A 73 -13.24 -3.12 -12.07
CA PRO A 73 -14.27 -3.02 -11.03
C PRO A 73 -13.74 -2.49 -9.69
N TRP A 74 -12.45 -2.69 -9.40
CA TRP A 74 -11.78 -2.12 -8.24
C TRP A 74 -10.68 -1.13 -8.64
N ALA A 75 -11.12 0.05 -9.09
CA ALA A 75 -10.22 1.17 -9.39
C ALA A 75 -9.72 1.83 -8.10
N MET A 76 -8.43 2.18 -8.05
CA MET A 76 -7.84 2.82 -6.87
C MET A 76 -6.71 3.79 -7.25
N PRO A 77 -6.45 4.81 -6.44
CA PRO A 77 -5.35 5.74 -6.70
C PRO A 77 -3.99 5.03 -6.64
N VAL A 78 -2.99 5.61 -7.30
CA VAL A 78 -1.57 5.21 -7.15
C VAL A 78 -1.18 5.13 -5.67
N LEU A 79 -1.66 6.07 -4.85
CA LEU A 79 -1.42 6.09 -3.41
C LEU A 79 -1.84 4.77 -2.73
N HIS A 80 -2.96 4.17 -3.11
CA HIS A 80 -3.38 2.89 -2.54
C HIS A 80 -2.45 1.73 -2.92
N HIS A 81 -1.90 1.75 -4.14
CA HIS A 81 -0.86 0.78 -4.53
C HIS A 81 0.41 0.94 -3.69
N ALA A 82 0.83 2.19 -3.42
CA ALA A 82 1.99 2.47 -2.58
C ALA A 82 1.77 2.06 -1.12
N ILE A 83 0.59 2.34 -0.55
CA ILE A 83 0.19 1.91 0.80
C ILE A 83 0.21 0.38 0.90
N MET A 84 -0.40 -0.32 -0.07
CA MET A 84 -0.38 -1.78 -0.14
C MET A 84 1.07 -2.30 -0.17
N ALA A 85 1.93 -1.70 -0.98
CA ALA A 85 3.33 -2.10 -1.09
C ALA A 85 4.09 -1.89 0.23
N ALA A 86 3.92 -0.73 0.89
CA ALA A 86 4.55 -0.41 2.15
C ALA A 86 4.11 -1.36 3.27
N VAL A 87 2.81 -1.55 3.45
CA VAL A 87 2.26 -2.43 4.50
C VAL A 87 2.69 -3.88 4.28
N GLN A 88 2.56 -4.41 3.06
CA GLN A 88 2.90 -5.81 2.79
C GLN A 88 4.41 -6.10 2.90
N ARG A 89 5.26 -5.06 2.79
CA ARG A 89 6.72 -5.14 2.94
C ARG A 89 7.21 -4.84 4.36
N SER A 90 6.33 -4.47 5.29
CA SER A 90 6.67 -4.38 6.71
C SER A 90 7.23 -5.70 7.25
N ARG A 91 7.94 -5.63 8.37
CA ARG A 91 8.58 -6.76 9.06
C ARG A 91 7.57 -7.55 9.91
N TRP A 92 6.54 -8.08 9.25
CA TRP A 92 5.57 -8.98 9.89
C TRP A 92 6.04 -10.43 9.91
N LEU A 93 5.51 -11.19 10.87
CA LEU A 93 5.82 -12.60 11.05
C LEU A 93 4.89 -13.50 10.23
N ALA A 94 5.49 -14.34 9.39
CA ALA A 94 4.80 -15.39 8.65
C ALA A 94 4.98 -16.74 9.33
N PRO A 95 3.97 -17.63 9.30
CA PRO A 95 4.07 -18.94 9.90
C PRO A 95 5.13 -19.79 9.19
N THR A 96 5.76 -20.67 9.95
CA THR A 96 6.66 -21.71 9.44
C THR A 96 6.03 -23.09 9.66
N TRP A 97 6.64 -24.12 9.09
CA TRP A 97 6.25 -25.52 9.33
C TRP A 97 6.91 -26.13 10.58
N ARG A 98 7.68 -25.35 11.35
CA ARG A 98 8.49 -25.83 12.50
C ARG A 98 7.81 -25.47 13.81
N GLU A 99 7.59 -26.44 14.69
CA GLU A 99 6.97 -26.20 16.00
C GLU A 99 7.86 -25.33 16.92
N GLU A 100 9.17 -25.52 16.89
CA GLU A 100 10.12 -24.83 17.78
C GLU A 100 10.46 -23.40 17.34
N ASP A 101 10.16 -23.07 16.08
CA ASP A 101 10.35 -21.73 15.51
C ASP A 101 9.17 -21.42 14.56
N PRO A 102 7.96 -21.24 15.10
CA PRO A 102 6.72 -21.21 14.31
C PRO A 102 6.57 -19.93 13.50
N TRP A 103 7.44 -18.93 13.71
CA TRP A 103 7.33 -17.60 13.13
C TRP A 103 8.66 -17.14 12.55
N ARG A 104 8.63 -16.56 11.34
CA ARG A 104 9.80 -15.90 10.76
C ARG A 104 9.41 -14.57 10.14
N PHE A 105 10.33 -13.62 10.13
CA PHE A 105 10.14 -12.39 9.38
C PHE A 105 9.89 -12.68 7.91
N ARG A 106 8.83 -12.08 7.37
CA ARG A 106 8.52 -12.14 5.94
C ARG A 106 9.47 -11.26 5.12
N ASN A 107 9.88 -10.12 5.68
CA ASN A 107 10.69 -9.10 5.02
C ASN A 107 11.87 -8.67 5.91
N THR A 108 12.88 -8.05 5.28
CA THR A 108 14.03 -7.43 5.96
C THR A 108 13.73 -5.97 6.30
N ALA A 109 14.55 -5.34 7.16
CA ALA A 109 14.49 -3.90 7.42
C ALA A 109 14.66 -3.08 6.14
N GLU A 110 15.70 -3.38 5.35
CA GLU A 110 15.94 -2.75 4.04
C GLU A 110 14.70 -2.77 3.13
N ARG A 111 14.02 -3.92 2.99
CA ARG A 111 12.81 -4.02 2.15
C ARG A 111 11.64 -3.20 2.69
N ALA A 112 11.52 -3.08 4.01
CA ALA A 112 10.50 -2.26 4.65
C ALA A 112 10.81 -0.78 4.50
N ASP A 113 12.08 -0.40 4.65
CA ASP A 113 12.58 0.98 4.53
C ASP A 113 12.45 1.48 3.09
N ASP A 114 12.83 0.68 2.09
CA ASP A 114 12.66 1.02 0.68
C ASP A 114 11.19 1.28 0.32
N ALA A 115 10.29 0.44 0.85
CA ALA A 115 8.86 0.58 0.58
C ALA A 115 8.24 1.78 1.29
N PHE A 116 8.70 2.09 2.50
CA PHE A 116 8.30 3.28 3.24
C PHE A 116 8.80 4.55 2.55
N ALA A 117 10.09 4.61 2.18
CA ALA A 117 10.66 5.74 1.46
C ALA A 117 9.97 5.96 0.10
N ALA A 118 9.55 4.90 -0.58
CA ALA A 118 8.79 5.01 -1.82
C ALA A 118 7.37 5.56 -1.63
N LEU A 119 6.74 5.30 -0.47
CA LEU A 119 5.46 5.91 -0.09
C LEU A 119 5.65 7.40 0.25
N GLU A 120 6.67 7.74 1.04
CA GLU A 120 7.01 9.14 1.35
C GLU A 120 7.29 9.93 0.07
N HIS A 121 8.11 9.39 -0.83
CA HIS A 121 8.42 10.04 -2.10
C HIS A 121 7.17 10.30 -2.96
N LEU A 122 6.17 9.40 -2.95
CA LEU A 122 4.92 9.61 -3.66
C LEU A 122 4.09 10.75 -3.06
N LEU A 123 4.02 10.80 -1.72
CA LEU A 123 3.32 11.84 -0.98
C LEU A 123 3.99 13.21 -1.17
N ASP A 124 5.32 13.26 -1.11
CA ASP A 124 6.11 14.46 -1.41
C ASP A 124 5.96 14.91 -2.88
N SER A 125 5.68 13.96 -3.77
CA SER A 125 5.36 14.25 -5.17
C SER A 125 3.93 14.76 -5.39
N GLY A 126 3.14 14.94 -4.32
CA GLY A 126 1.81 15.55 -4.38
C GLY A 126 0.67 14.55 -4.53
N ALA A 127 0.85 13.29 -4.10
CA ALA A 127 -0.28 12.37 -3.98
C ALA A 127 -1.28 12.85 -2.93
N ASP A 128 -2.55 12.89 -3.31
CA ASP A 128 -3.67 13.36 -2.51
C ASP A 128 -4.20 12.24 -1.61
N VAL A 129 -4.02 12.42 -0.29
CA VAL A 129 -4.45 11.48 0.75
C VAL A 129 -5.97 11.41 0.94
N GLY A 130 -6.72 12.40 0.44
CA GLY A 130 -8.17 12.49 0.54
C GLY A 130 -8.93 11.76 -0.58
N VAL A 131 -8.23 11.30 -1.62
CA VAL A 131 -8.83 10.55 -2.72
C VAL A 131 -9.20 9.13 -2.27
N THR A 132 -10.44 8.73 -2.54
CA THR A 132 -10.94 7.39 -2.21
C THR A 132 -10.89 6.43 -3.41
N ASP A 133 -10.81 5.13 -3.14
CA ASP A 133 -10.98 4.10 -4.18
C ASP A 133 -12.45 3.93 -4.61
N SER A 134 -12.72 3.02 -5.57
CA SER A 134 -14.07 2.77 -6.08
C SER A 134 -15.07 2.21 -5.06
N TYR A 135 -14.62 1.78 -3.89
CA TYR A 135 -15.47 1.37 -2.77
C TYR A 135 -15.61 2.48 -1.71
N GLY A 136 -15.04 3.65 -1.95
CA GLY A 136 -15.04 4.78 -1.03
C GLY A 136 -14.07 4.61 0.14
N ASN A 137 -13.09 3.70 0.07
CA ASN A 137 -12.08 3.61 1.11
C ASN A 137 -11.11 4.80 1.00
N THR A 138 -10.84 5.46 2.12
CA THR A 138 -9.73 6.42 2.26
C THR A 138 -8.35 5.74 2.25
N SER A 139 -7.29 6.55 2.22
CA SER A 139 -5.90 6.09 2.43
C SER A 139 -5.72 5.34 3.76
N LEU A 140 -6.31 5.86 4.86
CA LEU A 140 -6.30 5.20 6.17
C LEU A 140 -7.12 3.91 6.17
N ALA A 141 -8.27 3.87 5.51
CA ALA A 141 -9.05 2.64 5.37
C ALA A 141 -8.28 1.58 4.58
N ARG A 142 -7.57 1.96 3.50
CA ARG A 142 -6.69 1.06 2.75
C ARG A 142 -5.58 0.50 3.64
N ALA A 143 -4.85 1.36 4.34
CA ALA A 143 -3.78 0.95 5.26
C ALA A 143 -4.31 0.01 6.36
N THR A 144 -5.49 0.32 6.90
CA THR A 144 -6.18 -0.50 7.91
C THR A 144 -6.53 -1.88 7.37
N LEU A 145 -7.14 -1.96 6.18
CA LEU A 145 -7.52 -3.22 5.55
C LEU A 145 -6.30 -4.11 5.20
N ASP A 146 -5.17 -3.51 4.83
CA ASP A 146 -3.92 -4.27 4.61
C ASP A 146 -3.24 -4.69 5.92
N ALA A 147 -3.17 -3.79 6.89
CA ALA A 147 -2.54 -4.07 8.18
C ALA A 147 -3.23 -5.26 8.86
N ARG A 148 -4.57 -5.33 8.79
CA ARG A 148 -5.35 -6.45 9.31
C ARG A 148 -5.00 -7.81 8.71
N GLN A 149 -4.46 -7.87 7.49
CA GLN A 149 -4.02 -9.12 6.86
C GLN A 149 -2.69 -9.62 7.43
N ILE A 150 -1.88 -8.73 8.02
CA ILE A 150 -0.52 -9.04 8.51
C ILE A 150 -0.36 -8.89 10.02
N LEU A 151 -1.34 -8.34 10.72
CA LEU A 151 -1.43 -8.32 12.18
C LEU A 151 -1.88 -9.69 12.72
N PRO A 152 -1.79 -9.92 14.04
CA PRO A 152 -2.55 -10.99 14.70
C PRO A 152 -4.05 -10.77 14.50
N SER A 153 -4.77 -11.86 14.28
CA SER A 153 -6.20 -11.89 14.03
C SER A 153 -6.98 -11.61 15.32
N TYR A 154 -8.19 -11.09 15.16
CA TYR A 154 -9.15 -10.90 16.24
C TYR A 154 -10.49 -11.51 15.86
N HIS A 155 -11.09 -12.29 16.76
CA HIS A 155 -12.38 -12.94 16.53
C HIS A 155 -13.51 -12.21 17.26
N HIS A 156 -14.33 -11.46 16.51
CA HIS A 156 -15.48 -10.72 17.08
C HIS A 156 -16.50 -11.62 17.79
N ASN A 157 -16.63 -12.88 17.37
CA ASN A 157 -17.54 -13.85 17.99
C ASN A 157 -16.93 -14.63 19.16
N ASP A 158 -15.62 -14.48 19.39
CA ASP A 158 -14.88 -15.15 20.46
C ASP A 158 -13.75 -14.23 20.97
N PRO A 159 -14.08 -13.18 21.76
CA PRO A 159 -13.10 -12.19 22.21
C PRO A 159 -12.02 -12.74 23.13
N ASP A 160 -12.28 -13.90 23.76
CA ASP A 160 -11.32 -14.58 24.64
C ASP A 160 -10.28 -15.39 23.83
N TRP A 161 -10.55 -15.64 22.54
CA TRP A 161 -9.58 -16.27 21.65
C TRP A 161 -8.42 -15.32 21.34
N VAL A 162 -7.20 -15.83 21.52
CA VAL A 162 -5.96 -15.10 21.26
C VAL A 162 -5.26 -15.75 20.07
N ASP A 163 -4.93 -14.95 19.05
CA ASP A 163 -4.13 -15.43 17.92
C ASP A 163 -2.73 -15.81 18.43
N PRO A 164 -2.24 -17.04 18.19
CA PRO A 164 -0.89 -17.44 18.56
C PRO A 164 0.21 -16.64 17.83
N LYS A 165 -0.13 -15.92 16.75
CA LYS A 165 0.78 -15.02 16.06
C LYS A 165 1.15 -13.84 16.96
N PRO A 166 2.44 -13.65 17.30
CA PRO A 166 2.84 -12.52 18.11
C PRO A 166 2.82 -11.23 17.28
N LEU A 167 2.48 -10.13 17.94
CA LEU A 167 2.73 -8.79 17.44
C LEU A 167 4.18 -8.40 17.79
N ASN A 168 5.06 -8.38 16.79
CA ASN A 168 6.46 -8.03 16.98
C ASN A 168 6.67 -6.50 16.91
N PRO A 169 7.66 -5.94 17.64
CA PRO A 169 7.87 -4.48 17.72
C PRO A 169 8.26 -3.84 16.39
N GLU A 170 8.97 -4.55 15.52
CA GLU A 170 9.35 -4.06 14.19
C GLU A 170 8.14 -3.82 13.29
N LEU A 171 7.13 -4.68 13.37
CA LEU A 171 5.87 -4.48 12.65
C LEU A 171 5.11 -3.26 13.21
N VAL A 172 5.11 -3.09 14.54
CA VAL A 172 4.49 -1.92 15.17
C VAL A 172 5.19 -0.64 14.73
N GLU A 173 6.51 -0.61 14.68
CA GLU A 173 7.30 0.51 14.16
C GLU A 173 6.96 0.79 12.69
N ASP A 174 7.00 -0.24 11.84
CA ASP A 174 6.76 -0.09 10.39
C ASP A 174 5.34 0.41 10.09
N LEU A 175 4.32 -0.12 10.77
CA LEU A 175 2.94 0.34 10.60
C LEU A 175 2.74 1.73 11.18
N ARG A 176 3.30 2.03 12.36
CA ARG A 176 3.16 3.35 12.97
C ARG A 176 3.69 4.44 12.07
N ARG A 177 4.90 4.30 11.50
CA ARG A 177 5.42 5.29 10.56
C ARG A 177 4.56 5.45 9.31
N ILE A 178 3.97 4.37 8.79
CA ILE A 178 3.07 4.45 7.62
C ILE A 178 1.82 5.27 7.96
N PHE A 179 1.16 4.97 9.08
CA PHE A 179 -0.06 5.68 9.49
C PHE A 179 0.24 7.13 9.87
N ASP A 180 1.30 7.38 10.63
CA ASP A 180 1.72 8.72 11.04
C ASP A 180 2.05 9.59 9.82
N THR A 181 2.71 9.04 8.79
CA THR A 181 2.98 9.74 7.53
C THR A 181 1.70 10.06 6.75
N LEU A 182 0.72 9.16 6.71
CA LEU A 182 -0.57 9.47 6.07
C LEU A 182 -1.29 10.62 6.80
N VAL A 183 -1.32 10.57 8.13
CA VAL A 183 -1.94 11.62 8.96
C VAL A 183 -1.20 12.95 8.83
N SER A 184 0.14 12.93 8.81
CA SER A 184 0.94 14.16 8.66
C SER A 184 0.75 14.83 7.30
N HIS A 185 0.42 14.05 6.25
CA HIS A 185 0.02 14.56 4.94
C HIS A 185 -1.48 14.91 4.83
N GLY A 186 -2.25 14.82 5.92
CA GLY A 186 -3.61 15.32 6.02
C GLY A 186 -4.71 14.26 5.97
N ALA A 187 -4.38 12.96 6.12
CA ALA A 187 -5.41 11.94 6.23
C ALA A 187 -6.22 12.11 7.53
N ASP A 188 -7.55 12.09 7.41
CA ASP A 188 -8.48 12.36 8.50
C ASP A 188 -8.80 11.08 9.30
N LEU A 189 -8.35 11.01 10.55
CA LEU A 189 -8.63 9.90 11.47
C LEU A 189 -10.12 9.80 11.86
N ASP A 190 -10.84 10.92 11.80
CA ASP A 190 -12.25 11.00 12.18
C ASP A 190 -13.19 10.76 10.98
N HIS A 191 -12.64 10.47 9.80
CA HIS A 191 -13.43 10.12 8.63
C HIS A 191 -14.23 8.83 8.87
N VAL A 192 -15.47 8.84 8.38
CA VAL A 192 -16.40 7.71 8.45
C VAL A 192 -16.53 7.10 7.06
N ASP A 193 -15.84 5.98 6.83
CA ASP A 193 -15.91 5.26 5.56
C ASP A 193 -17.30 4.59 5.36
N PRO A 194 -17.74 4.37 4.11
CA PRO A 194 -19.02 3.72 3.83
C PRO A 194 -19.21 2.34 4.51
N ARG A 195 -18.11 1.65 4.81
CA ARG A 195 -18.11 0.33 5.46
C ARG A 195 -18.27 0.39 6.98
N SER A 196 -17.88 1.49 7.62
CA SER A 196 -17.93 1.63 9.08
C SER A 196 -19.27 2.19 9.58
N GLY A 197 -20.16 2.58 8.67
CA GLY A 197 -21.50 3.06 8.99
C GLY A 197 -21.45 4.49 9.50
N ASP A 198 -21.65 4.69 10.80
CA ASP A 198 -21.58 5.96 11.52
C ASP A 198 -20.34 6.07 12.42
N LYS A 199 -19.45 5.08 12.36
CA LYS A 199 -18.26 4.98 13.21
C LYS A 199 -17.00 5.40 12.48
N THR A 200 -16.08 6.03 13.20
CA THR A 200 -14.69 6.18 12.76
C THR A 200 -14.05 4.79 12.58
N LEU A 201 -12.93 4.71 11.85
CA LEU A 201 -12.17 3.45 11.75
C LEU A 201 -11.74 2.95 13.14
N ALA A 202 -11.34 3.85 14.04
CA ALA A 202 -10.91 3.52 15.39
C ALA A 202 -12.04 2.91 16.24
N ASP A 203 -13.27 3.40 16.08
CA ASP A 203 -14.44 2.88 16.80
C ASP A 203 -14.99 1.59 16.16
N PHE A 204 -14.91 1.48 14.84
CA PHE A 204 -15.35 0.30 14.11
C PHE A 204 -14.44 -0.90 14.40
N TYR A 205 -13.12 -0.70 14.39
CA TYR A 205 -12.13 -1.74 14.66
C TYR A 205 -11.72 -1.83 16.14
N GLY A 206 -12.30 -1.04 17.04
CA GLY A 206 -12.01 -0.94 18.48
C GLY A 206 -11.13 -2.01 19.11
N PRO A 207 -11.58 -3.28 19.22
CA PRO A 207 -10.86 -4.34 19.91
C PRO A 207 -9.73 -4.99 19.07
N GLU A 208 -9.65 -4.72 17.77
CA GLU A 208 -8.64 -5.28 16.89
C GLU A 208 -7.26 -4.61 17.09
N PRO A 209 -6.16 -5.34 16.90
CA PRO A 209 -4.81 -4.79 17.05
C PRO A 209 -4.52 -3.56 16.17
N VAL A 210 -5.20 -3.42 15.02
CA VAL A 210 -4.98 -2.29 14.09
C VAL A 210 -5.37 -0.94 14.70
N THR A 211 -6.26 -0.92 15.69
CA THR A 211 -6.77 0.30 16.33
C THR A 211 -5.68 1.12 17.00
N GLN A 212 -4.55 0.51 17.37
CA GLN A 212 -3.41 1.22 17.98
C GLN A 212 -2.72 2.22 17.03
N PHE A 213 -2.98 2.13 15.72
CA PHE A 213 -2.44 3.03 14.69
C PHE A 213 -3.47 4.08 14.23
N LEU A 214 -4.71 4.01 14.75
CA LEU A 214 -5.82 4.89 14.40
C LEU A 214 -6.13 5.90 15.52
N ARG A 215 -5.18 6.13 16.42
CA ARG A 215 -5.30 7.03 17.57
C ARG A 215 -4.04 7.88 17.64
N ALA A 216 -4.23 9.19 17.81
CA ALA A 216 -3.15 10.15 18.07
C ALA A 216 -2.49 9.95 19.43
#